data_AF-A0A0P7XFV6-F1
#
_entry.id   AF-A0A0P7XFV6-F1
#
_cell.length_a   1.000
_cell.length_b   1.000
_cell.length_c   1.000
_cell.angle_alpha   90.00
_cell.angle_beta   90.00
_cell.angle_gamma   90.00
#
_symmetry.space_group_name_H-M   'P 1'
#
loop_
_entity.id
_entity.type
_entity.pdbx_description
1 polymer ?
#
loop_
_entity_poly.entity_id
_entity_poly.type
_entity_poly.pdbx_seq_one_letter_code
_entity_poly.pdbx_strand_id
1 'polypeptide(L)'
;CIFFNITTSDQYLAILVPGRMYADIYKKRGLKPENLSRTLEDSATVTSVLVPWNTCGATQASVLGVATLVYAPYCFFNIISPFMTILYGYLKIGINFYEEEELEVA
;
A
#
# COMPACT_ATOMS: atom_id res chain seq x y z
N CYS A 1 3.86 -4.66 -0.04
CA CYS A 1 4.42 -3.32 0.17
C CYS A 1 4.98 -3.12 1.58
N ILE A 2 4.36 -3.67 2.63
CA ILE A 2 4.84 -3.58 4.02
C ILE A 2 6.32 -3.98 4.18
N PHE A 3 6.78 -5.06 3.52
CA PHE A 3 8.19 -5.44 3.52
C PHE A 3 9.12 -4.33 3.00
N PHE A 4 8.73 -3.65 1.92
CA PHE A 4 9.51 -2.55 1.36
C PHE A 4 9.47 -1.31 2.26
N ASN A 5 8.36 -1.04 2.96
CA ASN A 5 8.31 0.02 3.96
C ASN A 5 9.25 -0.22 5.14
N ILE A 6 9.40 -1.47 5.58
CA ILE A 6 10.29 -1.81 6.69
C ILE A 6 11.75 -1.75 6.25
N THR A 7 12.06 -2.18 5.02
CA THR A 7 13.45 -2.26 4.53
C THR A 7 13.94 -0.96 3.88
N THR A 8 13.04 -0.13 3.37
CA THR A 8 13.39 1.09 2.66
C THR A 8 13.05 2.31 3.49
N SER A 9 14.03 3.19 3.68
CA SER A 9 13.85 4.46 4.40
C SER A 9 13.03 5.49 3.62
N ASP A 10 12.73 5.21 2.35
CA ASP A 10 12.00 6.10 1.44
C ASP A 10 10.68 5.45 0.97
N GLN A 11 9.57 6.16 1.24
CA GLN A 11 8.23 5.76 0.80
C GLN A 11 8.11 5.69 -0.73
N TYR A 12 8.85 6.52 -1.48
CA TYR A 12 8.80 6.51 -2.94
C TYR A 12 9.20 5.15 -3.51
N LEU A 13 10.28 4.58 -2.99
CA LEU A 13 10.75 3.24 -3.38
C LEU A 13 9.79 2.14 -2.94
N ALA A 14 9.17 2.30 -1.76
CA ALA A 14 8.18 1.36 -1.25
C ALA A 14 6.89 1.30 -2.07
N ILE A 15 6.57 2.35 -2.83
CA ILE A 15 5.43 2.38 -3.76
C ILE A 15 5.85 1.98 -5.17
N LEU A 16 6.93 2.57 -5.68
CA LEU A 16 7.33 2.42 -7.09
C LEU A 16 7.76 1.00 -7.42
N VAL A 17 8.55 0.36 -6.55
CA VAL A 17 9.08 -0.99 -6.80
C VAL A 17 7.93 -2.01 -6.87
N PRO A 18 7.04 -2.12 -5.87
CA PRO A 18 5.89 -3.02 -5.97
C PRO A 18 4.93 -2.64 -7.10
N GLY A 19 4.71 -1.35 -7.35
CA GLY A 19 3.83 -0.90 -8.43
C GLY A 19 4.30 -1.36 -9.80
N ARG A 20 5.60 -1.26 -10.09
CA ARG A 20 6.19 -1.78 -11.34
C ARG A 20 6.22 -3.29 -11.38
N MET A 21 6.58 -3.95 -10.28
CA MET A 21 6.67 -5.42 -10.21
C MET A 21 5.32 -6.11 -10.40
N TYR A 22 4.24 -5.55 -9.85
CA TYR A 22 2.91 -6.18 -9.87
C TYR A 22 2.03 -5.71 -11.03
N ALA A 23 2.39 -4.65 -11.77
CA ALA A 23 1.62 -4.15 -12.90
C ALA A 23 1.31 -5.25 -13.93
N ASP A 24 2.33 -6.00 -14.36
CA ASP A 24 2.17 -7.08 -15.35
C ASP A 24 1.33 -8.23 -14.82
N ILE A 25 1.44 -8.54 -13.52
CA ILE A 25 0.67 -9.62 -12.88
C ILE A 25 -0.80 -9.25 -12.79
N TYR A 26 -1.12 -8.00 -12.43
CA TYR A 26 -2.49 -7.52 -12.38
C TYR A 26 -3.13 -7.56 -13.77
N LYS A 27 -2.41 -7.09 -14.79
CA LYS A 27 -2.86 -7.17 -16.19
C LYS A 27 -3.10 -8.61 -16.64
N LYS A 28 -2.16 -9.53 -16.36
CA LYS A 28 -2.31 -10.98 -16.68
C LYS A 28 -3.48 -11.65 -15.96
N ARG A 29 -3.91 -11.11 -14.82
CA ARG A 29 -5.08 -11.58 -14.06
C ARG A 29 -6.38 -10.88 -14.47
N GLY A 30 -6.35 -10.04 -15.50
CA GLY A 30 -7.50 -9.26 -15.94
C GLY A 30 -7.96 -8.20 -14.94
N LEU A 31 -7.09 -7.79 -14.01
CA LEU A 31 -7.39 -6.75 -13.03
C LEU A 31 -6.99 -5.39 -13.61
N LYS A 32 -7.92 -4.42 -13.56
CA LYS A 32 -7.60 -3.04 -13.95
C LYS A 32 -6.59 -2.41 -12.99
N PRO A 33 -5.75 -1.46 -13.45
CA PRO A 33 -4.66 -0.87 -12.67
C PRO A 33 -5.11 -0.11 -11.42
N GLU A 34 -6.37 0.33 -11.33
CA GLU A 34 -6.90 1.02 -10.14
C GLU A 34 -6.92 0.08 -8.92
N ASN A 35 -7.09 -1.23 -9.12
CA ASN A 35 -7.00 -2.21 -8.03
C ASN A 35 -5.58 -2.27 -7.47
N LEU A 36 -4.57 -2.20 -8.34
CA LEU A 36 -3.17 -2.16 -7.93
C LEU A 36 -2.87 -0.86 -7.20
N SER A 37 -3.32 0.28 -7.74
CA SER A 37 -3.18 1.59 -7.08
C SER A 37 -3.80 1.60 -5.69
N ARG A 38 -5.05 1.14 -5.52
CA ARG A 38 -5.68 1.01 -4.19
C ARG A 38 -4.84 0.16 -3.24
N THR A 39 -4.36 -0.99 -3.73
CA THR A 39 -3.55 -1.90 -2.90
C THR A 39 -2.22 -1.28 -2.49
N LEU A 40 -1.59 -0.48 -3.37
CA LEU A 40 -0.38 0.26 -3.05
C LEU A 40 -0.65 1.31 -1.99
N GLU A 41 -1.72 2.10 -2.10
CA GLU A 41 -2.05 3.13 -1.11
C GLU A 41 -2.30 2.53 0.27
N ASP A 42 -3.12 1.49 0.36
CA ASP A 42 -3.49 0.89 1.64
C ASP A 42 -2.36 0.10 2.32
N SER A 43 -1.35 -0.33 1.56
CA SER A 43 -0.27 -1.17 2.11
C SER A 43 1.10 -0.50 2.12
N ALA A 44 1.31 0.56 1.34
CA ALA A 44 2.55 1.33 1.27
C ALA A 44 2.38 2.72 1.91
N THR A 45 1.39 3.50 1.49
CA THR A 45 1.22 4.88 1.94
C THR A 45 0.82 4.95 3.40
N VAL A 46 -0.23 4.23 3.80
CA VAL A 46 -0.75 4.32 5.18
C VAL A 46 0.14 3.61 6.21
N THR A 47 0.96 2.64 5.80
CA THR A 47 1.84 1.92 6.74
C THR A 47 3.22 2.57 6.91
N SER A 48 3.60 3.56 6.08
CA SER A 48 4.93 4.18 6.09
C SER A 48 5.25 4.89 7.42
N VAL A 49 4.25 5.53 8.03
CA VAL A 49 4.37 6.26 9.29
C VAL A 49 4.64 5.35 10.50
N LEU A 50 4.40 4.03 10.37
CA LEU A 50 4.66 3.07 11.44
C LEU A 50 6.15 2.68 11.53
N VAL A 51 6.97 3.08 10.55
CA VAL A 51 8.38 2.72 10.45
C VAL A 51 9.25 3.88 10.93
N PRO A 52 10.02 3.74 12.04
CA PRO A 52 10.74 4.86 12.65
C PRO A 52 11.78 5.54 11.76
N TRP A 53 12.42 4.76 10.88
CA TRP A 53 13.46 5.22 9.96
C TRP A 53 12.92 5.62 8.58
N ASN A 54 11.60 5.59 8.38
CA ASN A 54 10.96 6.14 7.20
C ASN A 54 10.72 7.64 7.40
N THR A 55 10.81 8.44 6.32
CA THR A 55 10.56 9.89 6.33
C THR A 55 9.22 10.26 7.00
N CYS A 56 8.15 9.50 6.75
CA CYS A 56 6.85 9.77 7.36
C CYS A 56 6.85 9.51 8.88
N GLY A 57 7.47 8.41 9.30
CA GLY A 57 7.60 8.06 10.71
C GLY A 57 8.41 9.11 11.49
N ALA A 58 9.53 9.56 10.91
CA ALA A 58 10.41 10.58 11.47
C ALA A 58 9.73 11.95 11.55
N THR A 59 8.98 12.34 10.52
CA THR A 59 8.22 13.61 10.52
C THR A 59 7.16 13.60 11.61
N GLN A 60 6.38 12.52 11.72
CA GLN A 60 5.32 12.42 12.71
C GLN A 60 5.87 12.35 14.15
N ALA A 61 7.00 11.67 14.34
CA ALA A 61 7.70 11.65 15.63
C ALA A 61 8.19 13.05 16.03
N SER A 62 8.68 13.83 15.07
CA SER A 62 9.15 15.20 15.29
C SER A 62 8.01 16.15 15.64
N VAL A 63 6.86 16.01 14.97
CA VAL A 63 5.67 16.84 15.22
C VAL A 63 5.03 16.50 16.57
N LEU A 64 4.90 15.21 16.90
CA LEU A 64 4.27 14.76 18.15
C LEU A 64 5.20 14.81 19.36
N GLY A 65 6.51 14.97 19.15
CA GLY A 65 7.52 14.96 20.22
C GLY A 65 7.73 13.61 20.88
N VAL A 66 7.22 12.52 20.29
CA VAL A 66 7.33 11.15 20.80
C VAL A 66 7.86 10.22 19.72
N ALA A 67 8.60 9.19 20.13
CA ALA A 67 9.16 8.22 19.19
C ALA A 67 8.06 7.46 18.43
N THR A 68 8.35 7.04 17.19
CA THR A 68 7.39 6.33 16.32
C THR A 68 6.72 5.14 16.97
N LEU A 69 7.49 4.30 17.68
CA LEU A 69 6.95 3.12 18.36
C LEU A 69 5.98 3.45 19.51
N VAL A 70 6.01 4.68 20.03
CA VAL A 70 5.11 5.13 21.10
C VAL A 70 3.74 5.46 20.54
N TYR A 71 3.65 6.17 19.40
CA TYR A 71 2.36 6.48 18.78
C TYR A 71 1.83 5.35 17.87
N ALA A 72 2.71 4.49 17.35
CA ALA A 72 2.36 3.42 16.42
C ALA A 72 1.14 2.56 16.84
N PRO A 73 1.00 2.07 18.10
CA PRO A 73 -0.15 1.26 18.48
C PRO A 73 -1.48 2.03 18.49
N TYR A 74 -1.44 3.36 18.54
CA TYR A 74 -2.64 4.22 18.50
C TYR A 74 -3.06 4.56 17.06
N CYS A 75 -2.23 4.27 16.07
CA CYS A 75 -2.52 4.47 14.64
C CYS A 75 -3.42 3.36 14.08
N PHE A 76 -4.62 3.18 14.66
CA PHE A 76 -5.54 2.10 14.29
C PHE A 76 -5.85 2.05 12.80
N PHE A 77 -6.07 3.21 12.16
CA PHE A 77 -6.32 3.29 10.72
C PHE A 77 -5.19 2.67 9.90
N ASN A 78 -3.94 3.02 10.21
CA ASN A 78 -2.76 2.55 9.49
C ASN A 78 -2.52 1.06 9.68
N ILE A 79 -2.87 0.53 10.86
CA ILE A 79 -2.76 -0.89 11.18
C ILE A 79 -3.88 -1.69 10.50
N ILE A 80 -5.12 -1.19 10.53
CA ILE A 80 -6.31 -1.90 10.05
C ILE A 80 -6.42 -1.86 8.52
N SER A 81 -6.04 -0.75 7.88
CA SER A 81 -6.16 -0.54 6.44
C SER A 81 -5.66 -1.72 5.58
N PRO A 82 -4.42 -2.23 5.75
CA PRO A 82 -3.95 -3.35 4.92
C PRO A 82 -4.77 -4.62 5.09
N PHE A 83 -5.37 -4.87 6.27
CA PHE A 83 -6.27 -6.01 6.47
C PHE A 83 -7.60 -5.80 5.73
N MET A 84 -8.12 -4.58 5.70
CA MET A 84 -9.33 -4.26 4.95
C MET A 84 -9.13 -4.47 3.45
N THR A 85 -7.98 -4.07 2.90
CA THR A 85 -7.65 -4.31 1.47
C THR A 85 -7.62 -5.79 1.14
N ILE A 86 -7.01 -6.61 2.01
CA ILE A 86 -6.99 -8.07 1.83
C ILE A 86 -8.41 -8.63 1.87
N LEU A 87 -9.23 -8.18 2.82
CA LEU A 87 -10.62 -8.61 2.96
C LEU A 87 -11.46 -8.24 1.72
N TYR A 88 -11.34 -7.01 1.22
CA TYR A 88 -12.06 -6.55 0.04
C TYR A 88 -11.61 -7.28 -1.23
N GLY A 89 -10.31 -7.54 -1.35
CA GLY A 89 -9.76 -8.37 -2.43
C GLY A 89 -10.27 -9.80 -2.40
N TYR A 90 -10.36 -10.41 -1.20
CA TYR A 90 -10.87 -11.77 -1.02
C TYR A 90 -12.37 -11.88 -1.32
N LEU A 91 -13.16 -10.94 -0.83
CA LEU A 91 -14.61 -10.88 -1.06
C LEU A 91 -14.97 -10.34 -2.45
N LYS A 92 -13.98 -9.93 -3.26
CA LYS A 92 -14.13 -9.28 -4.57
C LYS A 92 -15.05 -8.05 -4.53
N ILE A 93 -15.05 -7.31 -3.43
CA ILE A 93 -15.89 -6.13 -3.25
C ILE A 93 -15.20 -4.93 -3.91
N GLY A 94 -15.82 -4.37 -4.95
CA GLY A 94 -15.31 -3.19 -5.65
C GLY A 94 -13.99 -3.43 -6.39
N ILE A 95 -13.79 -4.65 -6.90
CA ILE A 95 -12.66 -5.02 -7.76
C ILE A 95 -13.09 -4.90 -9.22
N ASN A 96 -12.35 -4.09 -9.99
CA ASN A 96 -12.64 -3.85 -11.40
C ASN A 96 -11.85 -4.81 -12.28
N PHE A 97 -12.53 -5.58 -13.11
CA PHE A 97 -11.89 -6.46 -14.10
C PHE A 97 -11.95 -5.79 -15.47
N TYR A 98 -10.97 -6.08 -16.32
CA TYR A 98 -11.06 -5.75 -17.74
C TYR A 98 -12.20 -6.57 -18.37
N GLU A 99 -13.00 -5.94 -19.23
CA GLU A 99 -13.86 -6.68 -20.15
C GLU A 99 -13.01 -7.38 -21.22
N GLU A 100 -13.48 -8.49 -21.79
CA GLU A 100 -12.70 -9.28 -22.77
C GLU A 100 -12.19 -8.42 -23.95
N GLU A 101 -12.99 -7.46 -24.40
CA GLU A 101 -12.65 -6.52 -25.47
C GLU A 101 -11.60 -5.47 -25.04
N GLU A 102 -11.61 -5.03 -23.77
CA GLU A 102 -10.60 -4.10 -23.24
C GLU A 102 -9.23 -4.78 -23.03
N LEU A 103 -9.23 -6.09 -22.76
CA LEU A 103 -8.02 -6.87 -22.46
C LEU A 103 -7.20 -7.18 -23.72
N GLU A 104 -7.83 -7.29 -24.89
CA GLU A 104 -7.15 -7.45 -26.19
C GLU A 104 -6.41 -6.18 -26.63
N VAL A 105 -6.88 -5.00 -26.20
CA VAL A 105 -6.34 -3.69 -26.58
C VAL A 105 -5.31 -3.17 -25.57
N ALA A 106 -5.39 -3.60 -24.30
CA ALA A 106 -4.54 -3.16 -23.20
C ALA A 106 -3.10 -3.66 -23.32
#